data_AF-A0A4Q4XBD2-F1
#
_entry.id   AF-A0A4Q4XBD2-F1
#
_cell.length_a   1.000
_cell.length_b   1.000
_cell.length_c   1.000
_cell.angle_alpha   90.00
_cell.angle_beta   90.00
_cell.angle_gamma   90.00
#
_symmetry.space_group_name_H-M   'P 1'
#
loop_
_entity.id
_entity.type
_entity.pdbx_description
1 polymer ?
#
loop_
_entity_poly.entity_id
_entity_poly.type
_entity_poly.pdbx_seq_one_letter_code
_entity_poly.pdbx_strand_id
1 'polypeptide(L)'
;MKPPTRIALRRLAANRRTLSIPPSSSSPLPQLLLRPIHGTPPAPATVSPIHGQGPPPDPPQPAPDSEQARFERRRKQAELLQRAQDIRTAAAAEKQPPTNLPSPQQSPSWLSSSGDKATTKTSPLRKRFWKDVYVREVDGAWEVHLDARPLRHPTTKRVVRLPLSKPLLAGALALEWDLLVSAQQATRQHLIPLTSLVCRAIDIREDDEAREGISDSNSRSGSSSNVNEGIRRSIVRTVLRYLDTDSLLCWAPPPQRGTDELDGPSLWDAQRTGAERVVGFLSARVWPGVEIEPVLDGESILPRGQRPGTRQVIEGWVAGLDAWELAGLERAVLAGKGLLGAVRLLVEWSEGHVGVGAGLAAETGDGGETEKKFGVEEAARLASIEVDWQTRQWGEVEDTHDVEREDLRRQLGSVVLLVSGTGAR
;
A
#
# COMPACT_ATOMS: atom_id res chain seq x y z
N MET A 1 32.11 -19.58 -20.14
CA MET A 1 31.23 -18.43 -19.83
C MET A 1 29.85 -18.72 -20.40
N LYS A 2 28.85 -18.99 -19.55
CA LYS A 2 27.46 -19.21 -19.98
C LYS A 2 26.80 -17.85 -20.21
N PRO A 3 25.99 -17.65 -21.26
CA PRO A 3 25.29 -16.38 -21.48
C PRO A 3 24.23 -16.16 -20.39
N PRO A 4 23.98 -14.90 -19.95
CA PRO A 4 23.01 -14.62 -18.89
C PRO A 4 21.57 -14.84 -19.38
N THR A 5 20.78 -15.54 -18.58
CA THR A 5 19.37 -15.84 -18.81
C THR A 5 18.54 -14.57 -18.79
N ARG A 6 18.12 -14.08 -19.97
CA ARG A 6 17.18 -12.96 -20.11
C ARG A 6 15.75 -13.51 -20.05
N ILE A 7 15.03 -13.24 -18.96
CA ILE A 7 13.59 -13.49 -18.91
C ILE A 7 12.89 -12.26 -19.49
N ALA A 8 12.54 -12.32 -20.77
CA ALA A 8 11.71 -11.31 -21.40
C ALA A 8 10.24 -11.56 -21.05
N LEU A 9 9.61 -10.64 -20.34
CA LEU A 9 8.16 -10.64 -20.12
C LEU A 9 7.45 -10.23 -21.42
N ARG A 10 7.28 -11.18 -22.35
CA ARG A 10 6.42 -10.97 -23.52
C ARG A 10 4.97 -11.26 -23.17
N ARG A 11 4.10 -10.30 -23.55
CA ARG A 11 2.64 -10.31 -23.46
C ARG A 11 2.03 -11.68 -23.83
N LEU A 12 1.36 -12.32 -22.88
CA LEU A 12 0.39 -13.39 -23.16
C LEU A 12 -0.97 -12.74 -23.38
N ALA A 13 -1.23 -12.35 -24.63
CA ALA A 13 -2.57 -12.11 -25.13
C ALA A 13 -3.11 -13.41 -25.74
N ALA A 14 -4.40 -13.65 -25.48
CA ALA A 14 -5.21 -14.81 -25.81
C ALA A 14 -4.89 -15.53 -27.14
N ASN A 15 -4.79 -16.86 -27.07
CA ASN A 15 -5.50 -17.73 -28.02
C ASN A 15 -5.61 -19.16 -27.49
N ARG A 16 -6.84 -19.58 -27.19
CA ARG A 16 -7.21 -20.99 -26.97
C ARG A 16 -7.15 -21.72 -28.31
N ARG A 17 -6.18 -22.62 -28.49
CA ARG A 17 -6.30 -23.74 -29.43
C ARG A 17 -5.70 -24.99 -28.80
N THR A 18 -6.56 -25.99 -28.66
CA THR A 18 -6.26 -27.36 -28.25
C THR A 18 -5.24 -27.98 -29.21
N LEU A 19 -4.08 -28.41 -28.70
CA LEU A 19 -3.16 -29.27 -29.42
C LEU A 19 -2.65 -30.36 -28.47
N SER A 20 -3.11 -31.59 -28.73
CA SER A 20 -2.56 -32.82 -28.17
C SER A 20 -1.20 -33.13 -28.80
N ILE A 21 -0.18 -33.44 -28.00
CA ILE A 21 1.11 -33.95 -28.47
C ILE A 21 1.55 -35.12 -27.53
N PRO A 22 2.08 -36.23 -28.06
CA PRO A 22 2.34 -37.49 -27.33
C PRO A 22 3.65 -37.47 -26.51
N PRO A 23 3.95 -38.50 -25.68
CA PRO A 23 5.04 -38.44 -24.73
C PRO A 23 6.36 -38.98 -25.29
N SER A 24 7.45 -38.22 -25.12
CA SER A 24 8.80 -38.79 -25.10
C SER A 24 9.84 -37.89 -24.41
N SER A 25 10.40 -38.47 -23.34
CA SER A 25 11.77 -38.38 -22.79
C SER A 25 12.43 -37.03 -22.40
N SER A 26 12.61 -36.92 -21.07
CA SER A 26 13.83 -36.53 -20.32
C SER A 26 14.43 -35.11 -20.46
N SER A 27 14.14 -34.26 -19.45
CA SER A 27 15.13 -33.59 -18.57
C SER A 27 14.39 -32.75 -17.51
N PRO A 28 14.78 -32.76 -16.22
CA PRO A 28 14.05 -32.05 -15.17
C PRO A 28 14.52 -30.59 -15.09
N LEU A 29 13.67 -29.65 -15.50
CA LEU A 29 13.71 -28.28 -14.99
C LEU A 29 12.83 -28.21 -13.75
N PRO A 30 13.22 -27.52 -12.67
CA PRO A 30 12.36 -27.36 -11.51
C PRO A 30 11.12 -26.59 -11.96
N GLN A 31 9.97 -27.25 -11.87
CA GLN A 31 8.69 -26.59 -12.05
C GLN A 31 8.60 -25.48 -11.00
N LEU A 32 8.73 -24.23 -11.45
CA LEU A 32 8.30 -23.09 -10.65
C LEU A 32 6.82 -23.34 -10.34
N LEU A 33 6.54 -23.76 -9.10
CA LEU A 33 5.19 -23.85 -8.58
C LEU A 33 4.60 -22.44 -8.69
N LEU A 34 3.77 -22.24 -9.71
CA LEU A 34 2.96 -21.04 -9.89
C LEU A 34 2.04 -20.97 -8.68
N ARG A 35 2.46 -20.20 -7.67
CA ARG A 35 1.66 -19.95 -6.48
C ARG A 35 0.63 -18.89 -6.85
N PRO A 36 -0.68 -19.22 -6.88
CA PRO A 36 -1.69 -18.22 -7.12
C PRO A 36 -1.72 -17.23 -5.95
N ILE A 37 -1.66 -15.93 -6.26
CA ILE A 37 -1.69 -14.84 -5.27
C ILE A 37 -3.12 -14.70 -4.68
N HIS A 38 -4.13 -15.29 -5.32
CA HIS A 38 -5.51 -15.38 -4.86
C HIS A 38 -6.14 -16.69 -5.35
N GLY A 39 -6.99 -17.32 -4.52
CA GLY A 39 -7.73 -18.54 -4.84
C GLY A 39 -9.11 -18.29 -5.45
N THR A 40 -9.45 -17.04 -5.77
CA THR A 40 -10.79 -16.67 -6.23
C THR A 40 -10.94 -17.01 -7.72
N PRO A 41 -11.90 -17.85 -8.13
CA PRO A 41 -12.24 -18.00 -9.54
C PRO A 41 -12.74 -16.65 -10.08
N PRO A 42 -12.37 -16.24 -11.30
CA PRO A 42 -12.85 -14.99 -11.87
C PRO A 42 -14.37 -15.04 -12.02
N ALA A 43 -15.07 -14.22 -11.23
CA ALA A 43 -16.51 -14.03 -11.35
C ALA A 43 -16.78 -12.86 -12.32
N PRO A 44 -17.60 -13.03 -13.36
CA PRO A 44 -18.04 -11.91 -14.19
C PRO A 44 -18.89 -10.95 -13.34
N ALA A 45 -18.80 -9.65 -13.62
CA ALA A 45 -19.63 -8.65 -12.96
C ALA A 45 -21.11 -8.98 -13.15
N THR A 46 -21.85 -9.13 -12.05
CA THR A 46 -23.30 -9.28 -12.08
C THR A 46 -23.90 -7.91 -12.40
N VAL A 47 -24.24 -7.68 -13.66
CA VAL A 47 -25.00 -6.49 -14.06
C VAL A 47 -26.42 -6.69 -13.57
N SER A 48 -26.83 -5.90 -12.57
CA SER A 48 -28.22 -5.93 -12.10
C SER A 48 -29.15 -5.50 -13.25
N PRO A 49 -30.32 -6.14 -13.46
CA PRO A 49 -31.28 -5.69 -14.45
C PRO A 49 -31.66 -4.24 -14.15
N ILE A 50 -31.68 -3.40 -15.18
CA ILE A 50 -32.08 -1.99 -15.09
C ILE A 50 -33.54 -1.96 -14.62
N HIS A 51 -33.77 -1.65 -13.35
CA HIS A 51 -35.10 -1.37 -12.82
C HIS A 51 -35.38 0.11 -13.01
N GLY A 52 -36.07 0.44 -14.09
CA GLY A 52 -36.48 1.81 -14.39
C GLY A 52 -37.40 1.85 -15.60
N GLN A 53 -38.64 1.38 -15.46
CA GLN A 53 -39.69 1.74 -16.40
C GLN A 53 -40.30 3.08 -15.98
N GLY A 54 -39.65 4.15 -16.41
CA GLY A 54 -40.15 5.51 -16.38
C GLY A 54 -39.30 6.35 -17.33
N PRO A 55 -39.88 7.27 -18.10
CA PRO A 55 -39.08 8.20 -18.89
C PRO A 55 -38.11 8.92 -17.95
N PRO A 56 -36.84 9.09 -18.35
CA PRO A 56 -35.84 9.76 -17.53
C PRO A 56 -36.35 11.16 -17.14
N PRO A 57 -36.16 11.62 -15.90
CA PRO A 57 -36.48 12.98 -15.51
C PRO A 57 -35.67 13.95 -16.37
N ASP A 58 -36.29 15.08 -16.75
CA ASP A 58 -35.60 16.09 -17.54
C ASP A 58 -34.32 16.56 -16.83
N PRO A 59 -33.23 16.78 -17.57
CA PRO A 59 -31.98 17.25 -16.98
C PRO A 59 -32.23 18.58 -16.26
N PRO A 60 -31.69 18.77 -15.04
CA PRO A 60 -31.88 20.00 -14.28
C PRO A 60 -31.38 21.19 -15.09
N GLN A 61 -32.27 22.15 -15.35
CA GLN A 61 -31.89 23.35 -16.08
C GLN A 61 -30.92 24.17 -15.21
N PRO A 62 -29.77 24.61 -15.77
CA PRO A 62 -28.81 25.41 -15.02
C PRO A 62 -29.46 26.74 -14.62
N ALA A 63 -29.41 27.08 -13.34
CA ALA A 63 -29.82 28.39 -12.86
C ALA A 63 -29.01 29.48 -13.58
N PRO A 64 -29.66 30.55 -14.10
CA PRO A 64 -29.06 31.52 -15.00
C PRO A 64 -27.86 32.30 -14.43
N ASP A 65 -27.60 32.22 -13.13
CA ASP A 65 -26.54 32.97 -12.46
C ASP A 65 -25.22 32.21 -12.26
N SER A 66 -25.10 30.95 -12.68
CA SER A 66 -23.94 30.13 -12.28
C SER A 66 -22.69 30.30 -13.14
N GLU A 67 -22.80 30.57 -14.45
CA GLU A 67 -21.62 30.61 -15.32
C GLU A 67 -20.88 31.94 -15.24
N GLN A 68 -21.60 33.06 -15.39
CA GLN A 68 -21.00 34.39 -15.33
C GLN A 68 -20.37 34.66 -13.95
N ALA A 69 -21.03 34.28 -12.86
CA ALA A 69 -20.47 34.39 -11.51
C ALA A 69 -19.21 33.53 -11.30
N ARG A 70 -19.14 32.33 -11.91
CA ARG A 70 -17.94 31.47 -11.88
C ARG A 70 -16.79 32.08 -12.69
N PHE A 71 -17.07 32.63 -13.87
CA PHE A 71 -16.05 33.32 -14.68
C PHE A 71 -15.54 34.59 -14.00
N GLU A 72 -16.41 35.39 -13.39
CA GLU A 72 -16.02 36.58 -12.62
C GLU A 72 -15.18 36.23 -11.39
N ARG A 73 -15.55 35.16 -10.66
CA ARG A 73 -14.78 34.69 -9.50
C ARG A 73 -13.39 34.20 -9.92
N ARG A 74 -13.28 33.46 -11.03
CA ARG A 74 -11.99 33.02 -11.59
C ARG A 74 -11.14 34.19 -12.07
N ARG A 75 -11.76 35.20 -12.71
CA ARG A 75 -11.06 36.40 -13.18
C ARG A 75 -10.51 37.24 -12.01
N LYS A 76 -11.31 37.44 -10.96
CA LYS A 76 -10.88 38.11 -9.73
C LYS A 76 -9.73 37.37 -9.05
N GLN A 77 -9.77 36.04 -9.02
CA GLN A 77 -8.71 35.22 -8.42
C GLN A 77 -7.40 35.29 -9.22
N ALA A 78 -7.47 35.32 -10.56
CA ALA A 78 -6.31 35.49 -11.42
C ALA A 78 -5.66 36.88 -11.26
N GLU A 79 -6.47 37.94 -11.18
CA GLU A 79 -5.98 39.31 -10.97
C GLU A 79 -5.28 39.47 -9.61
N LEU A 80 -5.83 38.83 -8.57
CA LEU A 80 -5.26 38.85 -7.22
C LEU A 80 -3.90 38.13 -7.14
N LEU A 81 -3.74 37.03 -7.89
CA LEU A 81 -2.46 36.33 -8.03
C LEU A 81 -1.43 37.14 -8.82
N GLN A 82 -1.86 37.87 -9.86
CA GLN A 82 -0.97 38.73 -10.63
C GLN A 82 -0.45 39.90 -9.77
N ARG A 83 -1.33 40.57 -9.02
CA ARG A 83 -0.93 41.61 -8.06
C ARG A 83 0.03 41.09 -6.98
N ALA A 84 -0.20 39.87 -6.48
CA ALA A 84 0.70 39.25 -5.52
C ALA A 84 2.09 38.95 -6.12
N GLN A 85 2.16 38.58 -7.41
CA GLN A 85 3.42 38.41 -8.13
C GLN A 85 4.13 39.75 -8.35
N ASP A 86 3.41 40.80 -8.74
CA ASP A 86 3.97 42.14 -8.95
C ASP A 86 4.52 42.76 -7.66
N ILE A 87 3.84 42.54 -6.53
CA ILE A 87 4.36 42.97 -5.21
C ILE A 87 5.63 42.20 -4.86
N ARG A 88 5.71 40.92 -5.21
CA ARG A 88 6.87 40.07 -4.92
C ARG A 88 8.08 40.41 -5.80
N THR A 89 7.84 40.81 -7.05
CA THR A 89 8.90 41.29 -7.96
C THR A 89 9.36 42.70 -7.60
N ALA A 90 8.45 43.59 -7.18
CA ALA A 90 8.80 44.91 -6.65
C ALA A 90 9.64 44.82 -5.37
N ALA A 91 9.25 43.95 -4.43
CA ALA A 91 10.01 43.71 -3.19
C ALA A 91 11.39 43.06 -3.45
N ALA A 92 11.58 42.38 -4.59
CA ALA A 92 12.87 41.84 -5.01
C ALA A 92 13.75 42.92 -5.66
N ALA A 93 13.16 43.91 -6.33
CA ALA A 93 13.86 45.05 -6.92
C ALA A 93 14.37 46.05 -5.87
N GLU A 94 13.73 46.12 -4.70
CA GLU A 94 14.07 47.06 -3.61
C GLU A 94 15.29 46.62 -2.77
N LYS A 95 15.89 45.44 -3.03
CA LYS A 95 17.04 44.89 -2.27
C LYS A 95 18.42 45.04 -2.94
N GLN A 96 18.66 46.09 -3.73
CA GLN A 96 20.00 46.44 -4.22
C GLN A 96 20.41 47.88 -3.81
N PRO A 97 21.67 48.13 -3.38
CA PRO A 97 22.12 49.47 -2.98
C PRO A 97 22.56 50.32 -4.19
N PRO A 98 22.58 51.66 -4.09
CA PRO A 98 22.81 52.55 -5.23
C PRO A 98 24.29 52.96 -5.37
N THR A 99 24.76 53.09 -6.61
CA THR A 99 25.91 53.97 -6.96
C THR A 99 25.59 54.76 -8.24
N ASN A 100 25.50 56.08 -8.04
CA ASN A 100 25.47 57.24 -8.94
C ASN A 100 26.66 57.26 -9.95
N LEU A 101 26.74 57.95 -11.12
CA LEU A 101 26.11 59.09 -11.86
C LEU A 101 26.81 59.12 -13.30
N PRO A 102 26.60 60.08 -14.25
CA PRO A 102 25.50 60.25 -15.22
C PRO A 102 25.89 60.34 -16.75
N SER A 103 24.95 59.98 -17.65
CA SER A 103 24.50 60.58 -18.96
C SER A 103 25.48 61.11 -20.06
N PRO A 104 25.06 61.41 -21.33
CA PRO A 104 23.87 61.01 -22.15
C PRO A 104 24.18 60.66 -23.65
N GLN A 105 23.25 60.04 -24.40
CA GLN A 105 22.75 60.49 -25.74
C GLN A 105 21.91 59.44 -26.52
N GLN A 106 20.71 59.90 -26.93
CA GLN A 106 19.98 59.70 -28.21
C GLN A 106 19.36 58.33 -28.61
N SER A 107 18.02 58.28 -28.46
CA SER A 107 16.93 58.09 -29.46
C SER A 107 16.90 56.95 -30.50
N PRO A 108 15.70 56.52 -30.97
CA PRO A 108 15.36 55.10 -31.15
C PRO A 108 15.21 54.65 -32.62
N SER A 109 15.38 53.35 -32.87
CA SER A 109 15.03 52.70 -34.15
C SER A 109 14.27 51.39 -33.89
N TRP A 110 13.03 51.36 -34.38
CA TRP A 110 12.17 50.19 -34.45
C TRP A 110 12.57 49.31 -35.63
N LEU A 111 12.25 48.01 -35.52
CA LEU A 111 12.47 46.89 -36.45
C LEU A 111 13.84 46.17 -36.33
N SER A 112 13.82 45.03 -35.65
CA SER A 112 14.36 43.81 -36.25
C SER A 112 13.56 42.61 -35.75
N SER A 113 12.84 41.98 -36.68
CA SER A 113 12.31 40.64 -36.52
C SER A 113 13.48 39.66 -36.46
N SER A 114 13.57 38.88 -35.40
CA SER A 114 14.27 37.59 -35.45
C SER A 114 13.53 36.64 -34.53
N GLY A 115 12.96 35.61 -35.16
CA GLY A 115 12.14 34.61 -34.51
C GLY A 115 12.99 33.77 -33.56
N ASP A 116 12.97 34.13 -32.28
CA ASP A 116 13.41 33.23 -31.23
C ASP A 116 12.30 32.21 -30.97
N LYS A 117 12.50 31.00 -31.51
CA LYS A 117 11.79 29.81 -31.05
C LYS A 117 12.09 29.66 -29.55
N ALA A 118 11.16 30.14 -28.72
CA ALA A 118 11.10 29.81 -27.31
C ALA A 118 10.90 28.30 -27.17
N THR A 119 12.00 27.55 -27.12
CA THR A 119 11.99 26.16 -26.66
C THR A 119 11.62 26.20 -25.18
N THR A 120 10.34 26.05 -24.89
CA THR A 120 9.83 25.76 -23.57
C THR A 120 10.53 24.49 -23.07
N LYS A 121 11.55 24.66 -22.21
CA LYS A 121 12.24 23.55 -21.55
C LYS A 121 11.21 22.80 -20.73
N THR A 122 10.66 21.74 -21.31
CA THR A 122 9.74 20.85 -20.62
C THR A 122 10.51 20.20 -19.49
N SER A 123 10.01 20.32 -18.26
CA SER A 123 10.64 19.72 -17.08
C SER A 123 10.99 18.26 -17.36
N PRO A 124 12.22 17.81 -17.06
CA PRO A 124 12.72 16.47 -17.40
C PRO A 124 11.88 15.35 -16.75
N LEU A 125 11.06 15.67 -15.76
CA LEU A 125 10.17 14.74 -15.08
C LEU A 125 8.86 14.46 -15.85
N ARG A 126 8.51 15.28 -16.85
CA ARG A 126 7.22 15.15 -17.57
C ARG A 126 7.19 13.95 -18.52
N LYS A 127 8.34 13.39 -18.89
CA LYS A 127 8.44 12.25 -19.81
C LYS A 127 9.15 11.08 -19.12
N ARG A 128 8.77 9.86 -19.50
CA ARG A 128 9.51 8.64 -19.12
C ARG A 128 10.87 8.70 -19.80
N PHE A 129 11.95 8.49 -19.03
CA PHE A 129 13.32 8.52 -19.55
C PHE A 129 13.91 7.13 -19.77
N TRP A 130 13.16 6.07 -19.46
CA TRP A 130 13.55 4.67 -19.65
C TRP A 130 12.63 3.97 -20.64
N LYS A 131 13.15 2.97 -21.35
CA LYS A 131 12.35 2.16 -22.28
C LYS A 131 12.01 0.81 -21.67
N ASP A 132 13.03 0.08 -21.25
CA ASP A 132 12.92 -1.31 -20.82
C ASP A 132 13.10 -1.41 -19.29
N VAL A 133 12.29 -2.26 -18.65
CA VAL A 133 12.42 -2.59 -17.22
C VAL A 133 12.60 -4.09 -17.07
N TYR A 134 13.61 -4.52 -16.32
CA TYR A 134 13.88 -5.93 -16.09
C TYR A 134 14.52 -6.18 -14.72
N VAL A 135 14.44 -7.44 -14.28
CA VAL A 135 15.08 -7.92 -13.06
C VAL A 135 16.38 -8.63 -13.43
N ARG A 136 17.44 -8.40 -12.65
CA ARG A 136 18.70 -9.15 -12.76
C ARG A 136 19.22 -9.53 -11.38
N GLU A 137 19.89 -10.66 -11.31
CA GLU A 137 20.65 -11.06 -10.12
C GLU A 137 22.03 -10.42 -10.16
N VAL A 138 22.40 -9.74 -9.06
CA VAL A 138 23.70 -9.07 -8.89
C VAL A 138 24.19 -9.30 -7.47
N ASP A 139 25.38 -9.88 -7.35
CA ASP A 139 26.07 -10.11 -6.08
C ASP A 139 25.17 -10.77 -5.03
N GLY A 140 24.39 -11.78 -5.43
CA GLY A 140 23.49 -12.54 -4.55
C GLY A 140 22.21 -11.80 -4.14
N ALA A 141 21.75 -10.80 -4.92
CA ALA A 141 20.50 -10.09 -4.68
C ALA A 141 19.77 -9.78 -6.00
N TRP A 142 18.45 -9.64 -5.95
CA TRP A 142 17.69 -9.12 -7.08
C TRP A 142 17.78 -7.60 -7.15
N GLU A 143 18.06 -7.08 -8.34
CA GLU A 143 18.00 -5.66 -8.67
C GLU A 143 17.01 -5.43 -9.82
N VAL A 144 16.24 -4.35 -9.73
CA VAL A 144 15.40 -3.86 -10.83
C VAL A 144 16.18 -2.82 -11.61
N HIS A 145 16.19 -2.95 -12.94
CA HIS A 145 16.95 -2.09 -13.86
C HIS A 145 16.01 -1.35 -14.80
N LEU A 146 16.25 -0.05 -14.96
CA LEU A 146 15.65 0.83 -15.94
C LEU A 146 16.69 1.07 -17.03
N ASP A 147 16.51 0.43 -18.19
CA ASP A 147 17.52 0.29 -19.22
C ASP A 147 18.86 -0.24 -18.67
N ALA A 148 19.88 0.61 -18.55
CA ALA A 148 21.19 0.24 -18.02
C ALA A 148 21.39 0.65 -16.55
N ARG A 149 20.41 1.30 -15.92
CA ARG A 149 20.56 1.92 -14.59
C ARG A 149 19.78 1.14 -13.53
N PRO A 150 20.41 0.81 -12.38
CA PRO A 150 19.68 0.20 -11.27
C PRO A 150 18.68 1.18 -10.67
N LEU A 151 17.55 0.65 -10.22
CA LEU A 151 16.59 1.36 -9.39
C LEU A 151 17.25 1.74 -8.06
N ARG A 152 17.04 2.99 -7.63
CA ARG A 152 17.69 3.57 -6.45
C ARG A 152 16.67 4.08 -5.44
N HIS A 153 17.04 3.96 -4.18
CA HIS A 153 16.30 4.51 -3.07
C HIS A 153 16.12 6.04 -3.24
N PRO A 154 14.91 6.60 -3.06
CA PRO A 154 14.65 8.02 -3.26
C PRO A 154 15.52 8.94 -2.40
N THR A 155 15.72 8.59 -1.12
CA THR A 155 16.49 9.38 -0.15
C THR A 155 17.98 9.05 -0.19
N THR A 156 18.37 7.81 0.17
CA THR A 156 19.78 7.39 0.30
C THR A 156 20.53 7.24 -1.03
N LYS A 157 19.83 7.19 -2.17
CA LYS A 157 20.38 6.96 -3.53
C LYS A 157 21.12 5.62 -3.71
N ARG A 158 21.12 4.77 -2.69
CA ARG A 158 21.63 3.39 -2.74
C ARG A 158 20.79 2.56 -3.70
N VAL A 159 21.40 1.54 -4.29
CA VAL A 159 20.67 0.60 -5.16
C VAL A 159 19.68 -0.20 -4.32
N VAL A 160 18.44 -0.33 -4.79
CA VAL A 160 17.44 -1.18 -4.13
C VAL A 160 17.79 -2.63 -4.43
N ARG A 161 18.18 -3.36 -3.38
CA ARG A 161 18.58 -4.77 -3.45
C ARG A 161 17.58 -5.63 -2.67
N LEU A 162 17.01 -6.63 -3.31
CA LEU A 162 16.03 -7.54 -2.71
C LEU A 162 16.67 -8.92 -2.46
N PRO A 163 16.24 -9.65 -1.41
CA PRO A 163 16.69 -11.02 -1.18
C PRO A 163 16.35 -11.94 -2.37
N LEU A 164 17.23 -12.90 -2.67
CA LEU A 164 16.96 -13.90 -3.73
C LEU A 164 15.70 -14.72 -3.47
N SER A 165 15.33 -14.86 -2.19
CA SER A 165 14.10 -15.53 -1.78
C SER A 165 12.84 -14.85 -2.31
N LYS A 166 12.88 -13.57 -2.73
CA LYS A 166 11.70 -12.79 -3.13
C LYS A 166 11.62 -12.48 -4.64
N PRO A 167 11.62 -13.47 -5.56
CA PRO A 167 11.58 -13.22 -6.99
C PRO A 167 10.24 -12.61 -7.45
N LEU A 168 9.13 -12.96 -6.78
CA LEU A 168 7.81 -12.39 -7.08
C LEU A 168 7.75 -10.89 -6.77
N LEU A 169 8.33 -10.47 -5.65
CA LEU A 169 8.44 -9.05 -5.29
C LEU A 169 9.30 -8.29 -6.31
N ALA A 170 10.43 -8.87 -6.72
CA ALA A 170 11.31 -8.28 -7.73
C ALA A 170 10.59 -8.09 -9.07
N GLY A 171 9.84 -9.12 -9.53
CA GLY A 171 9.02 -9.03 -10.72
C GLY A 171 7.90 -7.99 -10.60
N ALA A 172 7.22 -7.93 -9.46
CA ALA A 172 6.16 -6.95 -9.21
C ALA A 172 6.70 -5.51 -9.18
N LEU A 173 7.88 -5.27 -8.61
CA LEU A 173 8.57 -3.97 -8.68
C LEU A 173 8.94 -3.60 -10.12
N ALA A 174 9.42 -4.56 -10.93
CA ALA A 174 9.70 -4.30 -12.33
C ALA A 174 8.43 -3.91 -13.10
N LEU A 175 7.32 -4.60 -12.85
CA LEU A 175 6.02 -4.26 -13.44
C LEU A 175 5.51 -2.88 -12.99
N GLU A 176 5.65 -2.55 -11.70
CA GLU A 176 5.29 -1.23 -11.17
C GLU A 176 5.97 -0.10 -11.95
N TRP A 177 7.28 -0.23 -12.23
CA TRP A 177 8.04 0.76 -12.98
C TRP A 177 7.82 0.70 -14.50
N ASP A 178 7.45 -0.45 -15.05
CA ASP A 178 7.11 -0.57 -16.47
C ASP A 178 5.76 0.07 -16.81
N LEU A 179 4.83 0.12 -15.85
CA LEU A 179 3.52 0.75 -16.03
C LEU A 179 3.54 2.27 -15.93
N LEU A 180 4.63 2.86 -15.42
CA LEU A 180 4.74 4.32 -15.34
C LEU A 180 4.90 4.94 -16.73
N VAL A 181 4.10 5.98 -16.99
CA VAL A 181 4.14 6.75 -18.25
C VAL A 181 5.04 7.99 -18.17
N SER A 182 5.46 8.39 -16.97
CA SER A 182 6.39 9.50 -16.76
C SER A 182 7.20 9.37 -15.49
N ALA A 183 8.37 10.03 -15.45
CA ALA A 183 9.18 10.09 -14.23
C ALA A 183 8.49 10.84 -13.08
N GLN A 184 7.57 11.76 -13.36
CA GLN A 184 6.76 12.43 -12.34
C GLN A 184 5.82 11.46 -11.62
N GLN A 185 5.34 10.41 -12.28
CA GLN A 185 4.51 9.41 -11.60
C GLN A 185 5.30 8.62 -10.55
N ALA A 186 6.61 8.46 -10.73
CA ALA A 186 7.48 7.84 -9.73
C ALA A 186 7.62 8.68 -8.44
N THR A 187 7.14 9.93 -8.42
CA THR A 187 7.08 10.73 -7.18
C THR A 187 5.74 10.62 -6.47
N ARG A 188 4.77 9.88 -7.03
CA ARG A 188 3.43 9.72 -6.48
C ARG A 188 3.33 8.36 -5.79
N GLN A 189 3.21 8.39 -4.46
CA GLN A 189 3.21 7.17 -3.63
C GLN A 189 2.14 6.14 -4.02
N HIS A 190 0.96 6.60 -4.48
CA HIS A 190 -0.12 5.72 -4.93
C HIS A 190 0.19 4.97 -6.25
N LEU A 191 1.15 5.45 -7.05
CA LEU A 191 1.59 4.79 -8.28
C LEU A 191 2.85 3.93 -8.10
N ILE A 192 3.53 4.06 -6.97
CA ILE A 192 4.70 3.25 -6.62
C ILE A 192 4.61 2.63 -5.20
N PRO A 193 3.50 1.95 -4.87
CA PRO A 193 3.28 1.42 -3.52
C PRO A 193 4.33 0.39 -3.09
N LEU A 194 4.77 -0.51 -3.99
CA LEU A 194 5.76 -1.54 -3.69
C LEU A 194 7.15 -0.94 -3.51
N THR A 195 7.55 0.00 -4.37
CA THR A 195 8.84 0.70 -4.20
C THR A 195 8.88 1.40 -2.84
N SER A 196 7.80 2.11 -2.49
CA SER A 196 7.71 2.80 -1.21
C SER A 196 7.81 1.83 -0.02
N LEU A 197 7.16 0.67 -0.11
CA LEU A 197 7.13 -0.34 0.94
C LEU A 197 8.47 -1.09 1.09
N VAL A 198 9.14 -1.39 -0.02
CA VAL A 198 10.48 -1.98 -0.04
C VAL A 198 11.50 -0.99 0.53
N CYS A 199 11.44 0.27 0.14
CA CYS A 199 12.27 1.32 0.72
C CYS A 199 12.05 1.41 2.24
N ARG A 200 10.78 1.36 2.69
CA ARG A 200 10.45 1.33 4.12
C ARG A 200 11.09 0.15 4.87
N ALA A 201 11.06 -1.05 4.31
CA ALA A 201 11.71 -2.23 4.90
C ALA A 201 13.25 -2.06 4.96
N ILE A 202 13.86 -1.49 3.92
CA ILE A 202 15.30 -1.20 3.91
C ILE A 202 15.65 -0.16 4.97
N ASP A 203 14.86 0.91 5.09
CA ASP A 203 15.07 1.97 6.08
C ASP A 203 15.01 1.42 7.52
N ILE A 204 14.05 0.52 7.82
CA ILE A 204 13.95 -0.15 9.13
C ILE A 204 15.23 -0.94 9.41
N ARG A 205 15.68 -1.76 8.46
CA ARG A 205 16.89 -2.56 8.62
C ARG A 205 18.13 -1.69 8.83
N GLU A 206 18.30 -0.64 8.03
CA GLU A 206 19.46 0.26 8.14
C GLU A 206 19.46 1.02 9.49
N ASP A 207 18.29 1.42 10.03
CA ASP A 207 18.19 2.03 11.37
C ASP A 207 18.50 1.02 12.49
N ASP A 208 18.05 -0.23 12.36
CA ASP A 208 18.36 -1.31 13.31
C ASP A 208 19.88 -1.59 13.35
N GLU A 209 20.51 -1.80 12.19
CA GLU A 209 21.96 -2.04 12.06
C GLU A 209 22.79 -0.86 12.62
N ALA A 210 22.37 0.37 12.33
CA ALA A 210 23.06 1.57 12.84
C ALA A 210 22.97 1.68 14.38
N ARG A 211 21.90 1.17 14.99
CA ARG A 211 21.68 1.26 16.45
C ARG A 211 22.35 0.13 17.21
N GLU A 212 22.42 -1.07 16.64
CA GLU A 212 23.21 -2.18 17.22
C GLU A 212 24.67 -1.75 17.38
N GLY A 213 25.27 -1.14 16.35
CA GLY A 213 26.65 -0.65 16.41
C GLY A 213 26.90 0.50 17.41
N ILE A 214 25.86 1.25 17.80
CA ILE A 214 25.95 2.28 18.85
C ILE A 214 25.90 1.64 20.25
N SER A 215 25.14 0.56 20.43
CA SER A 215 24.98 -0.10 21.74
C SER A 215 26.27 -0.74 22.25
N ASP A 216 27.12 -1.25 21.35
CA ASP A 216 28.43 -1.82 21.68
C ASP A 216 29.46 -0.77 22.12
N SER A 217 29.30 0.49 21.68
CA SER A 217 30.28 1.57 21.96
C SER A 217 29.94 2.41 23.19
N ASN A 218 28.70 2.35 23.71
CA ASN A 218 28.21 3.33 24.68
C ASN A 218 27.44 2.74 25.89
N SER A 219 27.76 1.52 26.34
CA SER A 219 27.13 0.86 27.50
C SER A 219 27.32 1.55 28.88
N ARG A 220 27.72 2.82 28.91
CA ARG A 220 27.95 3.62 30.14
C ARG A 220 27.43 5.05 30.09
N SER A 221 26.22 5.28 29.57
CA SER A 221 25.52 6.53 29.88
C SER A 221 24.02 6.32 29.95
N GLY A 222 23.53 6.11 31.17
CA GLY A 222 22.12 6.20 31.49
C GLY A 222 21.61 7.63 31.30
N SER A 223 20.36 7.72 30.86
CA SER A 223 19.49 8.90 30.91
C SER A 223 19.81 10.04 29.93
N SER A 224 19.14 10.03 28.78
CA SER A 224 18.58 11.26 28.22
C SER A 224 17.36 10.91 27.37
N SER A 225 16.20 11.39 27.80
CA SER A 225 14.87 11.20 27.21
C SER A 225 14.68 11.93 25.87
N ASN A 226 15.75 12.21 25.14
CA ASN A 226 15.75 12.87 23.83
C ASN A 226 16.58 12.10 22.78
N VAL A 227 16.73 10.79 22.94
CA VAL A 227 17.27 9.92 21.88
C VAL A 227 16.22 9.82 20.78
N ASN A 228 16.54 10.35 19.60
CA ASN A 228 15.77 10.17 18.35
C ASN A 228 15.22 8.74 18.31
N GLU A 229 13.90 8.61 18.38
CA GLU A 229 13.22 7.33 18.46
C GLU A 229 13.54 6.48 17.23
N GLY A 230 13.83 5.18 17.45
CA GLY A 230 14.10 4.27 16.33
C GLY A 230 12.86 4.04 15.50
N ILE A 231 13.04 3.79 14.20
CA ILE A 231 11.94 3.53 13.28
C ILE A 231 11.11 2.36 13.82
N ARG A 232 11.76 1.26 14.20
CA ARG A 232 11.12 0.09 14.81
C ARG A 232 10.30 0.44 16.05
N ARG A 233 10.87 1.18 17.00
CA ARG A 233 10.18 1.58 18.24
C ARG A 233 8.95 2.46 17.95
N SER A 234 9.08 3.36 16.98
CA SER A 234 7.97 4.20 16.52
C SER A 234 6.84 3.39 15.90
N ILE A 235 7.18 2.39 15.09
CA ILE A 235 6.21 1.46 14.49
C ILE A 235 5.52 0.66 15.58
N VAL A 236 6.27 0.02 16.50
CA VAL A 236 5.72 -0.78 17.61
C VAL A 236 4.72 0.04 18.42
N ARG A 237 5.09 1.28 18.79
CA ARG A 237 4.17 2.19 19.51
C ARG A 237 2.91 2.46 18.70
N THR A 238 3.05 2.75 17.42
CA THR A 238 1.89 3.06 16.56
C THR A 238 0.97 1.87 16.42
N VAL A 239 1.53 0.68 16.17
CA VAL A 239 0.78 -0.57 16.01
C VAL A 239 0.06 -0.97 17.31
N LEU A 240 0.70 -0.78 18.47
CA LEU A 240 0.05 -1.07 19.76
C LEU A 240 -1.12 -0.14 20.08
N ARG A 241 -1.15 1.09 19.54
CA ARG A 241 -2.34 1.95 19.66
C ARG A 241 -3.53 1.37 18.89
N TYR A 242 -3.29 0.66 17.79
CA TYR A 242 -4.35 -0.05 17.05
C TYR A 242 -4.82 -1.32 17.77
N LEU A 243 -4.02 -1.93 18.65
CA LEU A 243 -4.51 -3.01 19.51
C LEU A 243 -5.60 -2.50 20.47
N ASP A 244 -5.42 -1.28 20.98
CA ASP A 244 -6.36 -0.63 21.90
C ASP A 244 -7.61 -0.10 21.19
N THR A 245 -7.68 -0.17 19.86
CA THR A 245 -8.83 0.27 19.06
C THR A 245 -9.07 -0.69 17.89
N ASP A 246 -8.78 -1.97 18.07
CA ASP A 246 -8.82 -2.95 16.99
C ASP A 246 -10.27 -3.14 16.53
N SER A 247 -10.53 -3.07 15.23
CA SER A 247 -11.88 -3.24 14.68
C SER A 247 -12.48 -4.61 14.98
N LEU A 248 -11.67 -5.65 15.18
CA LEU A 248 -12.15 -6.98 15.59
C LEU A 248 -12.45 -7.08 17.09
N LEU A 249 -12.02 -6.11 17.90
CA LEU A 249 -12.26 -6.08 19.34
C LEU A 249 -13.27 -5.00 19.74
N CYS A 250 -13.78 -4.23 18.77
CA CYS A 250 -14.81 -3.22 19.00
C CYS A 250 -16.16 -3.73 18.47
N TRP A 251 -17.06 -4.14 19.37
CA TRP A 251 -18.33 -4.74 18.97
C TRP A 251 -19.50 -3.78 19.19
N ALA A 252 -20.48 -3.86 18.30
CA ALA A 252 -21.77 -3.21 18.47
C ALA A 252 -22.46 -3.75 19.74
N PRO A 253 -23.45 -3.04 20.31
CA PRO A 253 -24.28 -3.60 21.36
C PRO A 253 -24.99 -4.89 20.88
N PRO A 254 -25.22 -5.86 21.78
CA PRO A 254 -25.98 -7.06 21.44
C PRO A 254 -27.41 -6.67 21.02
N PRO A 255 -28.01 -7.40 20.06
CA PRO A 255 -29.31 -7.06 19.52
C PRO A 255 -30.38 -7.07 20.61
N GLN A 256 -31.24 -6.06 20.61
CA GLN A 256 -32.35 -5.98 21.56
C GLN A 256 -33.54 -6.79 21.04
N ARG A 257 -34.19 -7.56 21.93
CA ARG A 257 -35.34 -8.40 21.54
C ARG A 257 -36.47 -7.54 20.97
N GLY A 258 -36.78 -7.73 19.69
CA GLY A 258 -37.97 -7.18 19.03
C GLY A 258 -37.78 -5.84 18.31
N THR A 259 -36.58 -5.28 18.24
CA THR A 259 -36.31 -4.00 17.53
C THR A 259 -35.46 -4.16 16.27
N ASP A 260 -34.68 -5.24 16.18
CA ASP A 260 -33.69 -5.45 15.11
C ASP A 260 -34.14 -6.54 14.11
N GLU A 261 -35.39 -6.47 13.64
CA GLU A 261 -35.88 -7.33 12.55
C GLU A 261 -35.34 -6.85 11.20
N LEU A 262 -34.01 -6.91 11.05
CA LEU A 262 -33.31 -6.74 9.78
C LEU A 262 -33.08 -8.12 9.16
N ASP A 263 -33.07 -8.18 7.83
CA ASP A 263 -32.83 -9.43 7.10
C ASP A 263 -31.38 -9.90 7.33
N GLY A 264 -31.22 -11.08 7.94
CA GLY A 264 -29.93 -11.74 8.16
C GLY A 264 -29.37 -11.64 9.58
N PRO A 265 -28.09 -12.02 9.80
CA PRO A 265 -27.46 -11.93 11.11
C PRO A 265 -27.27 -10.47 11.55
N SER A 266 -27.35 -10.24 12.86
CA SER A 266 -27.06 -8.94 13.45
C SER A 266 -25.60 -8.52 13.20
N LEU A 267 -25.33 -7.21 13.24
CA LEU A 267 -23.96 -6.70 13.15
C LEU A 267 -23.07 -7.31 14.25
N TRP A 268 -23.61 -7.43 15.46
CA TRP A 268 -22.92 -8.06 16.59
C TRP A 268 -22.52 -9.51 16.29
N ASP A 269 -23.43 -10.31 15.72
CA ASP A 269 -23.13 -11.70 15.36
C ASP A 269 -22.03 -11.79 14.28
N ALA A 270 -22.07 -10.90 13.29
CA ALA A 270 -21.06 -10.84 12.23
C ALA A 270 -19.67 -10.45 12.79
N GLN A 271 -19.60 -9.43 13.65
CA GLN A 271 -18.38 -8.98 14.30
C GLN A 271 -17.80 -10.05 15.22
N ARG A 272 -18.63 -10.63 16.11
CA ARG A 272 -18.22 -11.71 17.01
C ARG A 272 -17.66 -12.91 16.25
N THR A 273 -18.37 -13.37 15.22
CA THR A 273 -17.93 -14.51 14.39
C THR A 273 -16.59 -14.24 13.71
N GLY A 274 -16.41 -13.04 13.16
CA GLY A 274 -15.14 -12.63 12.54
C GLY A 274 -13.99 -12.58 13.55
N ALA A 275 -14.24 -11.98 14.72
CA ALA A 275 -13.28 -11.83 15.79
C ALA A 275 -12.84 -13.18 16.37
N GLU A 276 -13.79 -14.06 16.74
CA GLU A 276 -13.51 -15.37 17.32
C GLU A 276 -12.64 -16.24 16.41
N ARG A 277 -12.88 -16.20 15.09
CA ARG A 277 -12.06 -16.94 14.11
C ARG A 277 -10.61 -16.46 14.09
N VAL A 278 -10.39 -15.16 14.16
CA VAL A 278 -9.04 -14.58 14.13
C VAL A 278 -8.36 -14.78 15.48
N VAL A 279 -9.01 -14.41 16.58
CA VAL A 279 -8.48 -14.56 17.94
C VAL A 279 -8.18 -16.01 18.26
N GLY A 280 -9.06 -16.95 17.88
CA GLY A 280 -8.83 -18.38 18.07
C GLY A 280 -7.58 -18.87 17.36
N PHE A 281 -7.37 -18.46 16.09
CA PHE A 281 -6.15 -18.80 15.36
C PHE A 281 -4.91 -18.17 16.00
N LEU A 282 -4.95 -16.89 16.35
CA LEU A 282 -3.80 -16.18 16.92
C LEU A 282 -3.43 -16.78 18.27
N SER A 283 -4.41 -17.06 19.13
CA SER A 283 -4.19 -17.68 20.45
C SER A 283 -3.67 -19.11 20.33
N ALA A 284 -4.01 -19.84 19.27
CA ALA A 284 -3.54 -21.21 19.06
C ALA A 284 -2.14 -21.29 18.41
N ARG A 285 -1.81 -20.35 17.51
CA ARG A 285 -0.66 -20.49 16.59
C ARG A 285 0.40 -19.41 16.74
N VAL A 286 0.04 -18.23 17.23
CA VAL A 286 0.95 -17.06 17.29
C VAL A 286 1.28 -16.70 18.74
N TRP A 287 0.26 -16.63 19.60
CA TRP A 287 0.40 -16.28 21.01
C TRP A 287 -0.28 -17.33 21.93
N PRO A 288 0.27 -18.56 22.03
CA PRO A 288 -0.24 -19.59 22.93
C PRO A 288 -0.39 -19.10 24.38
N GLY A 289 -1.59 -19.28 24.93
CA GLY A 289 -1.91 -18.92 26.32
C GLY A 289 -2.19 -17.43 26.56
N VAL A 290 -2.20 -16.61 25.51
CA VAL A 290 -2.61 -15.21 25.62
C VAL A 290 -4.12 -15.09 25.47
N GLU A 291 -4.75 -14.44 26.45
CA GLU A 291 -6.18 -14.10 26.40
C GLU A 291 -6.33 -12.69 25.83
N ILE A 292 -7.05 -12.57 24.71
CA ILE A 292 -7.37 -11.31 24.05
C ILE A 292 -8.85 -11.04 24.27
N GLU A 293 -9.14 -9.94 24.96
CA GLU A 293 -10.51 -9.55 25.31
C GLU A 293 -11.07 -8.50 24.33
N PRO A 294 -12.40 -8.41 24.16
CA PRO A 294 -13.02 -7.26 23.52
C PRO A 294 -12.63 -5.96 24.22
N VAL A 295 -12.36 -4.94 23.41
CA VAL A 295 -11.91 -3.60 23.84
C VAL A 295 -13.10 -2.67 24.05
N LEU A 296 -14.15 -2.84 23.24
CA LEU A 296 -15.46 -2.19 23.39
C LEU A 296 -16.55 -3.25 23.25
N ASP A 297 -17.45 -3.30 24.23
CA ASP A 297 -18.54 -4.29 24.36
C ASP A 297 -19.94 -3.65 24.41
N GLY A 298 -20.05 -2.37 24.01
CA GLY A 298 -21.31 -1.64 23.93
C GLY A 298 -21.75 -0.93 25.23
N GLU A 299 -21.13 -1.24 26.37
CA GLU A 299 -21.42 -0.61 27.67
C GLU A 299 -20.64 0.71 27.89
N SER A 300 -19.61 0.94 27.09
CA SER A 300 -18.73 2.12 27.16
C SER A 300 -18.37 2.60 25.76
N ILE A 301 -18.16 3.91 25.62
CA ILE A 301 -17.61 4.54 24.41
C ILE A 301 -16.07 4.59 24.47
N LEU A 302 -15.50 4.45 25.67
CA LEU A 302 -14.06 4.49 25.89
C LEU A 302 -13.45 3.08 25.80
N PRO A 303 -12.51 2.85 24.86
CA PRO A 303 -11.81 1.58 24.72
C PRO A 303 -11.05 1.19 25.99
N ARG A 304 -11.12 -0.09 26.36
CA ARG A 304 -10.29 -0.65 27.45
C ARG A 304 -9.02 -1.26 26.87
N GLY A 305 -7.89 -0.95 27.48
CA GLY A 305 -6.62 -1.60 27.11
C GLY A 305 -6.59 -3.08 27.50
N GLN A 306 -5.84 -3.87 26.74
CA GLN A 306 -5.58 -5.28 27.08
C GLN A 306 -4.83 -5.41 28.42
N ARG A 307 -4.97 -6.58 29.06
CA ARG A 307 -4.24 -6.90 30.30
C ARG A 307 -2.72 -6.67 30.11
N PRO A 308 -1.99 -6.16 31.12
CA PRO A 308 -0.56 -5.83 30.96
C PRO A 308 0.29 -6.98 30.44
N GLY A 309 0.03 -8.22 30.87
CA GLY A 309 0.72 -9.42 30.37
C GLY A 309 0.46 -9.68 28.88
N THR A 310 -0.80 -9.64 28.45
CA THR A 310 -1.19 -9.77 27.03
C THR A 310 -0.51 -8.71 26.17
N ARG A 311 -0.56 -7.44 26.61
CA ARG A 311 0.06 -6.32 25.87
C ARG A 311 1.57 -6.52 25.72
N GLN A 312 2.27 -6.90 26.79
CA GLN A 312 3.72 -7.11 26.76
C GLN A 312 4.13 -8.24 25.83
N VAL A 313 3.37 -9.34 25.79
CA VAL A 313 3.63 -10.45 24.86
C VAL A 313 3.47 -9.99 23.41
N ILE A 314 2.38 -9.29 23.10
CA ILE A 314 2.13 -8.77 21.73
C ILE A 314 3.19 -7.72 21.36
N GLU A 315 3.55 -6.82 22.27
CA GLU A 315 4.60 -5.82 22.08
C GLU A 315 5.96 -6.48 21.77
N GLY A 316 6.37 -7.46 22.58
CA GLY A 316 7.61 -8.20 22.38
C GLY A 316 7.61 -8.96 21.04
N TRP A 317 6.47 -9.53 20.66
CA TRP A 317 6.31 -10.21 19.37
C TRP A 317 6.46 -9.24 18.19
N VAL A 318 5.78 -8.09 18.21
CA VAL A 318 5.88 -7.07 17.15
C VAL A 318 7.31 -6.51 17.08
N ALA A 319 7.93 -6.27 18.23
CA ALA A 319 9.31 -5.76 18.30
C ALA A 319 10.34 -6.75 17.72
N GLY A 320 10.06 -8.06 17.80
CA GLY A 320 10.91 -9.13 17.28
C GLY A 320 10.80 -9.42 15.78
N LEU A 321 9.85 -8.81 15.06
CA LEU A 321 9.66 -9.02 13.62
C LEU A 321 10.88 -8.60 12.81
N ASP A 322 11.17 -9.29 11.70
CA ASP A 322 12.20 -8.79 10.79
C ASP A 322 11.76 -7.48 10.08
N ALA A 323 12.68 -6.80 9.40
CA ALA A 323 12.38 -5.50 8.80
C ALA A 323 11.32 -5.55 7.67
N TRP A 324 11.24 -6.66 6.93
CA TRP A 324 10.22 -6.90 5.91
C TRP A 324 8.87 -7.21 6.54
N GLU A 325 8.87 -8.08 7.55
CA GLU A 325 7.67 -8.42 8.33
C GLU A 325 7.09 -7.20 9.04
N LEU A 326 7.93 -6.37 9.66
CA LEU A 326 7.51 -5.16 10.37
C LEU A 326 6.95 -4.10 9.42
N ALA A 327 7.59 -3.87 8.26
CA ALA A 327 7.07 -2.97 7.24
C ALA A 327 5.72 -3.47 6.67
N GLY A 328 5.61 -4.78 6.47
CA GLY A 328 4.36 -5.42 6.04
C GLY A 328 3.25 -5.27 7.08
N LEU A 329 3.56 -5.50 8.35
CA LEU A 329 2.62 -5.33 9.46
C LEU A 329 2.18 -3.87 9.57
N GLU A 330 3.11 -2.91 9.59
CA GLU A 330 2.81 -1.47 9.63
C GLU A 330 1.81 -1.11 8.53
N ARG A 331 2.06 -1.55 7.30
CA ARG A 331 1.16 -1.29 6.17
C ARG A 331 -0.21 -1.94 6.37
N ALA A 332 -0.27 -3.21 6.76
CA ALA A 332 -1.54 -3.93 6.92
C ALA A 332 -2.39 -3.33 8.06
N VAL A 333 -1.75 -2.94 9.17
CA VAL A 333 -2.43 -2.31 10.32
C VAL A 333 -3.02 -0.97 9.92
N LEU A 334 -2.26 -0.12 9.23
CA LEU A 334 -2.74 1.19 8.80
C LEU A 334 -3.87 1.07 7.76
N ALA A 335 -3.78 0.09 6.85
CA ALA A 335 -4.80 -0.15 5.84
C ALA A 335 -6.10 -0.70 6.44
N GLY A 336 -6.00 -1.75 7.25
CA GLY A 336 -7.15 -2.43 7.87
C GLY A 336 -7.67 -1.78 9.16
N LYS A 337 -6.96 -0.76 9.67
CA LYS A 337 -7.26 -0.06 10.93
C LYS A 337 -7.38 -1.01 12.14
N GLY A 338 -6.61 -2.11 12.13
CA GLY A 338 -6.64 -3.14 13.17
C GLY A 338 -5.39 -4.01 13.15
N LEU A 339 -4.95 -4.45 14.31
CA LEU A 339 -3.76 -5.29 14.50
C LEU A 339 -4.03 -6.77 14.23
N LEU A 340 -5.09 -7.34 14.77
CA LEU A 340 -5.31 -8.79 14.76
C LEU A 340 -5.49 -9.34 13.35
N GLY A 341 -6.30 -8.67 12.52
CA GLY A 341 -6.47 -9.03 11.11
C GLY A 341 -5.17 -8.90 10.31
N ALA A 342 -4.35 -7.88 10.62
CA ALA A 342 -3.06 -7.67 9.98
C ALA A 342 -2.03 -8.75 10.36
N VAL A 343 -1.96 -9.13 11.65
CA VAL A 343 -1.12 -10.24 12.11
C VAL A 343 -1.56 -11.53 11.44
N ARG A 344 -2.87 -11.82 11.40
CA ARG A 344 -3.39 -13.03 10.75
C ARG A 344 -2.95 -13.12 9.28
N LEU A 345 -3.04 -12.02 8.53
CA LEU A 345 -2.56 -11.99 7.14
C LEU A 345 -1.03 -12.16 7.06
N LEU A 346 -0.28 -11.46 7.92
CA LEU A 346 1.18 -11.49 7.90
C LEU A 346 1.74 -12.90 8.11
N VAL A 347 1.33 -13.56 9.20
CA VAL A 347 1.87 -14.87 9.60
C VAL A 347 1.50 -15.97 8.61
N GLU A 348 0.41 -15.79 7.88
CA GLU A 348 -0.08 -16.72 6.86
C GLU A 348 0.79 -16.69 5.58
N TRP A 349 1.40 -15.54 5.29
CA TRP A 349 2.16 -15.31 4.05
C TRP A 349 3.65 -15.07 4.24
N SER A 350 4.11 -14.75 5.45
CA SER A 350 5.53 -14.52 5.71
C SER A 350 6.36 -15.77 5.39
N GLU A 351 7.45 -15.58 4.65
CA GLU A 351 8.49 -16.60 4.49
C GLU A 351 9.47 -16.64 5.69
N GLY A 352 9.43 -15.63 6.54
CA GLY A 352 10.28 -15.50 7.70
C GLY A 352 9.89 -16.42 8.86
N HIS A 353 10.46 -16.15 10.02
CA HIS A 353 10.36 -17.00 11.19
C HIS A 353 8.95 -17.03 11.81
N VAL A 354 8.15 -15.97 11.65
CA VAL A 354 6.76 -15.94 12.14
C VAL A 354 5.76 -16.58 11.18
N GLY A 355 6.22 -17.02 10.00
CA GLY A 355 5.38 -17.68 9.01
C GLY A 355 4.87 -19.03 9.51
N VAL A 356 3.55 -19.21 9.61
CA VAL A 356 2.93 -20.45 10.12
C VAL A 356 2.84 -21.55 9.05
N GLY A 357 3.07 -21.21 7.77
CA GLY A 357 3.22 -22.21 6.72
C GLY A 357 2.59 -21.82 5.38
N ALA A 358 3.47 -21.66 4.40
CA ALA A 358 3.19 -21.91 2.99
C ALA A 358 3.14 -23.41 2.64
N GLY A 359 3.32 -24.31 3.63
CA GLY A 359 3.64 -25.72 3.44
C GLY A 359 2.73 -26.73 4.15
N LEU A 360 1.59 -26.30 4.71
CA LEU A 360 0.44 -27.18 4.66
C LEU A 360 -0.16 -26.93 3.28
N ALA A 361 0.22 -27.77 2.31
CA ALA A 361 -0.70 -28.09 1.23
C ALA A 361 -2.05 -28.21 1.89
N ALA A 362 -3.00 -27.35 1.48
CA ALA A 362 -4.32 -27.26 2.06
C ALA A 362 -4.69 -28.59 2.68
N GLU A 363 -4.77 -28.63 4.01
CA GLU A 363 -5.06 -29.89 4.69
C GLU A 363 -6.26 -30.44 3.96
N THR A 364 -6.03 -31.56 3.28
CA THR A 364 -7.05 -32.17 2.46
C THR A 364 -7.98 -32.69 3.53
N GLY A 365 -8.98 -31.90 3.89
CA GLY A 365 -10.00 -32.32 4.81
C GLY A 365 -10.53 -33.65 4.31
N ASP A 366 -11.07 -34.45 5.22
CA ASP A 366 -11.57 -35.82 4.99
C ASP A 366 -12.72 -35.92 3.95
N GLY A 367 -12.91 -34.91 3.09
CA GLY A 367 -13.82 -34.83 1.95
C GLY A 367 -13.24 -34.17 0.68
N GLY A 368 -11.93 -33.97 0.56
CA GLY A 368 -11.30 -33.48 -0.69
C GLY A 368 -11.41 -31.98 -0.96
N GLU A 369 -11.99 -31.20 -0.05
CA GLU A 369 -11.98 -29.74 -0.12
C GLU A 369 -10.67 -29.18 0.43
N THR A 370 -9.94 -28.48 -0.44
CA THR A 370 -8.75 -27.67 -0.09
C THR A 370 -9.20 -26.55 0.85
N GLU A 371 -8.81 -26.60 2.12
CA GLU A 371 -9.12 -25.52 3.08
C GLU A 371 -8.66 -24.18 2.50
N LYS A 372 -9.60 -23.23 2.41
CA LYS A 372 -9.36 -21.94 1.74
C LYS A 372 -8.35 -21.14 2.56
N LYS A 373 -7.14 -20.99 2.04
CA LYS A 373 -6.08 -20.20 2.68
C LYS A 373 -6.54 -18.77 2.94
N PHE A 374 -6.25 -18.26 4.13
CA PHE A 374 -6.58 -16.88 4.50
C PHE A 374 -5.76 -15.90 3.66
N GLY A 375 -6.43 -15.13 2.79
CA GLY A 375 -5.78 -14.26 1.82
C GLY A 375 -6.18 -12.79 1.96
N VAL A 376 -5.82 -12.02 0.94
CA VAL A 376 -6.15 -10.60 0.80
C VAL A 376 -7.65 -10.35 0.89
N GLU A 377 -8.45 -11.20 0.27
CA GLU A 377 -9.91 -11.10 0.25
C GLU A 377 -10.53 -11.34 1.62
N GLU A 378 -10.04 -12.34 2.34
CA GLU A 378 -10.49 -12.64 3.70
C GLU A 378 -10.11 -11.52 4.67
N ALA A 379 -8.88 -11.01 4.57
CA ALA A 379 -8.42 -9.89 5.37
C ALA A 379 -9.19 -8.60 5.08
N ALA A 380 -9.48 -8.31 3.80
CA ALA A 380 -10.27 -7.14 3.41
C ALA A 380 -11.70 -7.22 3.96
N ARG A 381 -12.37 -8.37 3.83
CA ARG A 381 -13.71 -8.58 4.40
C ARG A 381 -13.73 -8.44 5.92
N LEU A 382 -12.69 -8.90 6.62
CA LEU A 382 -12.60 -8.74 8.07
C LEU A 382 -12.45 -7.27 8.48
N ALA A 383 -11.63 -6.50 7.77
CA ALA A 383 -11.48 -5.07 8.03
C ALA A 383 -12.75 -4.26 7.67
N SER A 384 -13.60 -4.80 6.80
CA SER A 384 -14.82 -4.16 6.31
C SER A 384 -16.12 -4.80 6.83
N ILE A 385 -16.10 -5.62 7.91
CA ILE A 385 -17.31 -6.35 8.40
C ILE A 385 -18.51 -5.42 8.54
N GLU A 386 -18.32 -4.28 9.20
CA GLU A 386 -19.40 -3.33 9.42
C GLU A 386 -19.87 -2.70 8.12
N VAL A 387 -18.95 -2.19 7.28
CA VAL A 387 -19.29 -1.60 5.98
C VAL A 387 -20.03 -2.60 5.09
N ASP A 388 -19.57 -3.85 5.02
CA ASP A 388 -20.20 -4.94 4.28
C ASP A 388 -21.61 -5.26 4.82
N TRP A 389 -21.80 -5.18 6.14
CA TRP A 389 -23.11 -5.38 6.76
C TRP A 389 -24.04 -4.21 6.41
N GLN A 390 -23.59 -2.97 6.58
CA GLN A 390 -24.36 -1.76 6.32
C GLN A 390 -24.77 -1.65 4.84
N THR A 391 -23.84 -1.95 3.92
CA THR A 391 -24.11 -1.91 2.48
C THR A 391 -25.12 -2.96 2.02
N ARG A 392 -25.20 -4.12 2.70
CA ARG A 392 -26.27 -5.11 2.43
C ARG A 392 -27.64 -4.63 2.88
N GLN A 393 -27.71 -3.90 3.98
CA GLN A 393 -28.98 -3.40 4.52
C GLN A 393 -29.47 -2.16 3.76
N TRP A 394 -28.56 -1.27 3.38
CA TRP A 394 -28.91 0.08 2.92
C TRP A 394 -28.37 0.46 1.54
N GLY A 395 -27.66 -0.45 0.88
CA GLY A 395 -27.06 -0.23 -0.44
C GLY A 395 -25.64 0.34 -0.36
N GLU A 396 -24.92 0.20 -1.46
CA GLU A 396 -23.55 0.71 -1.63
C GLU A 396 -23.57 2.19 -2.03
N VAL A 397 -22.62 2.97 -1.50
CA VAL A 397 -22.39 4.36 -1.93
C VAL A 397 -21.25 4.34 -2.95
N GLU A 398 -21.60 4.59 -4.21
CA GLU A 398 -20.65 4.69 -5.33
C GLU A 398 -19.60 5.79 -5.09
N ASP A 399 -18.41 5.62 -5.67
CA ASP A 399 -17.22 6.47 -5.53
C ASP A 399 -16.62 6.57 -4.11
N THR A 400 -17.20 5.89 -3.12
CA THR A 400 -16.70 5.84 -1.73
C THR A 400 -16.39 4.41 -1.32
N HIS A 401 -17.40 3.56 -1.21
CA HIS A 401 -17.23 2.20 -0.70
C HIS A 401 -16.45 1.31 -1.68
N ASP A 402 -16.71 1.44 -2.98
CA ASP A 402 -16.05 0.69 -4.04
C ASP A 402 -14.56 1.05 -4.13
N VAL A 403 -14.21 2.34 -4.07
CA VAL A 403 -12.83 2.81 -4.10
C VAL A 403 -12.05 2.33 -2.86
N GLU A 404 -12.63 2.48 -1.65
CA GLU A 404 -11.99 1.98 -0.43
C GLU A 404 -11.81 0.46 -0.46
N ARG A 405 -12.81 -0.27 -0.99
CA ARG A 405 -12.79 -1.72 -1.13
C ARG A 405 -11.64 -2.22 -2.01
N GLU A 406 -11.42 -1.59 -3.16
CA GLU A 406 -10.32 -1.96 -4.06
C GLU A 406 -8.96 -1.45 -3.55
N ASP A 407 -8.92 -0.26 -2.92
CA ASP A 407 -7.68 0.26 -2.36
C ASP A 407 -7.17 -0.58 -1.19
N LEU A 408 -8.06 -1.03 -0.31
CA LEU A 408 -7.72 -1.94 0.78
C LEU A 408 -7.10 -3.24 0.28
N ARG A 409 -7.70 -3.86 -0.75
CA ARG A 409 -7.14 -5.06 -1.40
C ARG A 409 -5.77 -4.80 -2.00
N ARG A 410 -5.61 -3.67 -2.68
CA ARG A 410 -4.32 -3.26 -3.24
C ARG A 410 -3.26 -3.12 -2.16
N GLN A 411 -3.59 -2.49 -1.03
CA GLN A 411 -2.67 -2.31 0.09
C GLN A 411 -2.31 -3.65 0.75
N LEU A 412 -3.30 -4.50 1.08
CA LEU A 412 -3.07 -5.81 1.68
C LEU A 412 -2.34 -6.78 0.72
N GLY A 413 -2.63 -6.71 -0.58
CA GLY A 413 -1.90 -7.46 -1.61
C GLY A 413 -0.43 -7.06 -1.70
N SER A 414 -0.12 -5.76 -1.53
CA SER A 414 1.27 -5.29 -1.47
C SER A 414 2.03 -5.88 -0.27
N VAL A 415 1.35 -6.07 0.87
CA VAL A 415 1.92 -6.72 2.05
C VAL A 415 2.24 -8.19 1.75
N VAL A 416 1.29 -8.92 1.16
CA VAL A 416 1.51 -10.32 0.77
C VAL A 416 2.73 -10.46 -0.14
N LEU A 417 2.86 -9.60 -1.16
CA LEU A 417 4.03 -9.61 -2.06
C LEU A 417 5.34 -9.29 -1.33
N LEU A 418 5.32 -8.39 -0.35
CA LEU A 418 6.50 -7.99 0.43
C LEU A 418 7.03 -9.15 1.27
N VAL A 419 6.14 -9.81 2.02
CA VAL A 419 6.53 -10.79 3.06
C VAL A 419 6.63 -12.22 2.51
N SER A 420 5.97 -12.49 1.39
CA SER A 420 6.12 -13.77 0.69
C SER A 420 7.50 -13.92 0.07
N GLY A 421 7.88 -15.17 -0.14
CA GLY A 421 8.96 -15.54 -1.05
C GLY A 421 9.00 -17.05 -1.25
N THR A 422 10.13 -17.51 -1.79
CA THR A 422 10.39 -18.89 -2.16
C THR A 422 10.80 -19.73 -0.97
N GLY A 423 11.09 -19.11 0.19
CA GLY A 423 11.34 -19.79 1.46
C GLY A 423 12.18 -21.05 1.31
N ALA A 424 13.51 -20.93 1.33
CA ALA A 424 14.31 -22.07 1.74
C ALA A 424 14.08 -22.24 3.25
N ARG A 425 13.28 -23.25 3.62
CA ARG A 425 13.39 -23.86 4.94
C ARG A 425 14.32 -25.05 4.83
#